data_AF-A0A2E8WK35-F1
#
_entry.id   AF-A0A2E8WK35-F1
#
_cell.length_a   1.000
_cell.length_b   1.000
_cell.length_c   1.000
_cell.angle_alpha   90.00
_cell.angle_beta   90.00
_cell.angle_gamma   90.00
#
_symmetry.space_group_name_H-M   'P 1'
#
loop_
_entity.id
_entity.type
_entity.pdbx_description
1 polymer ?
#
loop_
_entity_poly.entity_id
_entity_poly.type
_entity_poly.pdbx_seq_one_letter_code
_entity_poly.pdbx_strand_id
1 'polypeptide(L)'
;MTILDRIEVGYYVESSQHYASRTGGRILRLIAARGITRHVVEAGEVMTGFGDVRVTILHPRASFVNRDVPAPEGLNNGSVVLRVDYAGYSLLLTGDIEHGTDGALVA
;
A
#
# COMPACT_ATOMS: atom_id res chain seq x y z
N MET A 1 -16.53 10.69 -4.40
CA MET A 1 -16.38 10.97 -2.96
C MET A 1 -15.48 9.89 -2.39
N THR A 2 -14.48 10.25 -1.58
CA THR A 2 -13.54 9.30 -0.97
C THR A 2 -13.60 9.39 0.55
N ILE A 3 -13.00 8.44 1.26
CA ILE A 3 -12.94 8.47 2.73
C ILE A 3 -12.19 9.72 3.24
N LEU A 4 -11.18 10.18 2.50
CA LEU A 4 -10.41 11.39 2.80
C LEU A 4 -11.26 12.68 2.75
N ASP A 5 -12.45 12.65 2.16
CA ASP A 5 -13.37 13.79 2.20
C ASP A 5 -14.04 13.93 3.58
N ARG A 6 -14.19 12.82 4.33
CA ARG A 6 -15.11 12.69 5.48
C ARG A 6 -14.42 12.57 6.83
N ILE A 7 -13.20 12.06 6.87
CA ILE A 7 -12.45 11.84 8.10
C ILE A 7 -11.09 12.51 8.02
N GLU A 8 -10.55 12.87 9.18
CA GLU A 8 -9.17 13.30 9.31
C GLU A 8 -8.24 12.09 9.14
N VAL A 9 -7.23 12.23 8.28
CA VAL A 9 -6.26 11.18 7.97
C VAL A 9 -4.88 11.80 8.03
N GLY A 10 -4.02 11.32 8.93
CA GLY A 10 -2.64 11.83 9.05
C GLY A 10 -1.65 11.14 8.12
N TYR A 11 -1.94 9.91 7.69
CA TYR A 11 -1.00 9.06 6.97
C TYR A 11 -1.69 8.25 5.86
N TYR A 12 -1.08 8.19 4.68
CA TYR A 12 -1.57 7.46 3.52
C TYR A 12 -0.43 6.62 2.91
N VAL A 13 -0.67 5.33 2.78
CA VAL A 13 0.33 4.35 2.32
C VAL A 13 -0.03 3.84 0.93
N GLU A 14 0.94 3.71 0.04
CA GLU A 14 0.71 3.19 -1.32
C GLU A 14 1.97 2.57 -1.96
N SER A 15 1.78 1.93 -3.12
CA SER A 15 2.83 1.27 -3.91
C SER A 15 3.44 2.16 -4.99
N SER A 16 3.11 3.46 -5.03
CA SER A 16 3.53 4.44 -6.05
C SER A 16 3.03 4.21 -7.48
N GLN A 17 2.17 3.21 -7.67
CA GLN A 17 1.62 2.84 -8.96
C GLN A 17 0.75 3.95 -9.58
N HIS A 18 0.91 4.15 -10.88
CA HIS A 18 0.15 5.16 -11.59
C HIS A 18 -1.24 4.64 -11.98
N TYR A 19 -2.27 5.09 -11.25
CA TYR A 19 -3.66 4.81 -11.57
C TYR A 19 -4.25 5.97 -12.37
N ALA A 20 -4.47 5.79 -13.67
CA ALA A 20 -5.17 6.74 -14.53
C ALA A 20 -6.69 6.76 -14.26
N SER A 21 -7.09 6.98 -13.00
CA SER A 21 -8.48 7.00 -12.57
C SER A 21 -8.86 8.35 -11.97
N ARG A 22 -10.12 8.77 -12.20
CA ARG A 22 -10.68 10.00 -11.61
C ARG A 22 -10.56 10.00 -10.09
N THR A 23 -10.77 8.83 -9.47
CA THR A 23 -10.69 8.64 -8.03
C THR A 23 -9.25 8.80 -7.53
N GLY A 24 -8.27 8.17 -8.19
CA GLY A 24 -6.85 8.31 -7.85
C GLY A 24 -6.38 9.76 -7.90
N GLY A 25 -6.71 10.48 -8.98
CA GLY A 25 -6.40 11.91 -9.10
C GLY A 25 -7.08 12.78 -8.04
N ARG A 26 -8.28 12.40 -7.55
CA ARG A 26 -8.92 13.09 -6.41
C ARG A 26 -8.18 12.81 -5.10
N ILE A 27 -7.79 11.56 -4.84
CA ILE A 27 -7.05 11.18 -3.62
C ILE A 27 -5.73 11.97 -3.53
N LEU A 28 -4.94 11.98 -4.60
CA LEU A 28 -3.66 12.71 -4.61
C LEU A 28 -3.83 14.22 -4.35
N ARG A 29 -4.89 14.84 -4.91
CA ARG A 29 -5.22 16.25 -4.61
C ARG A 29 -5.60 16.45 -3.15
N LEU A 30 -6.37 15.54 -2.55
CA LEU A 30 -6.76 15.64 -1.15
C LEU A 30 -5.57 15.44 -0.21
N ILE A 31 -4.67 14.50 -0.52
CA ILE A 31 -3.41 14.29 0.21
C ILE A 31 -2.60 15.59 0.25
N ALA A 32 -2.38 16.21 -0.92
CA ALA A 32 -1.65 17.47 -1.01
C ALA A 32 -2.37 18.63 -0.29
N ALA A 33 -3.67 18.81 -0.54
CA ALA A 33 -4.43 19.94 0.00
C ALA A 33 -4.62 19.88 1.52
N ARG A 34 -4.59 18.68 2.13
CA ARG A 34 -4.81 18.48 3.57
C ARG A 34 -3.51 18.17 4.33
N GLY A 35 -2.36 18.20 3.67
CA GLY A 35 -1.07 17.94 4.32
C GLY A 35 -0.93 16.51 4.87
N ILE A 36 -1.56 15.54 4.21
CA ILE A 36 -1.51 14.12 4.64
C ILE A 36 -0.13 13.57 4.31
N THR A 37 0.50 12.90 5.28
CA THR A 37 1.79 12.26 5.04
C THR A 37 1.61 11.09 4.08
N ARG A 38 2.14 11.22 2.88
CA ARG A 38 2.12 10.16 1.86
C ARG A 38 3.41 9.35 1.96
N HIS A 39 3.28 8.04 2.12
CA HIS A 39 4.40 7.11 2.18
C HIS A 39 4.29 6.06 1.10
N VAL A 40 5.36 5.92 0.32
CA VAL A 40 5.49 4.84 -0.66
C VAL A 40 6.23 3.72 0.05
N VAL A 41 5.58 2.57 0.17
CA VAL A 41 6.15 1.43 0.88
C VAL A 41 6.82 0.44 -0.05
N GLU A 42 7.81 -0.24 0.50
CA GLU A 42 8.50 -1.37 -0.09
C GLU A 42 8.51 -2.58 0.88
N ALA A 43 8.59 -3.78 0.31
CA ALA A 43 8.73 -5.04 1.01
C ALA A 43 9.91 -5.02 2.00
N GLY A 44 9.67 -5.51 3.20
CA GLY A 44 10.63 -5.51 4.31
C GLY A 44 10.45 -4.34 5.27
N GLU A 45 9.73 -3.28 4.89
CA GLU A 45 9.38 -2.22 5.82
C GLU A 45 8.44 -2.71 6.94
N VAL A 46 8.63 -2.16 8.14
CA VAL A 46 7.79 -2.46 9.31
C VAL A 46 7.21 -1.15 9.84
N MET A 47 5.89 -1.07 9.87
CA MET A 47 5.16 0.03 10.46
C MET A 47 4.75 -0.30 11.89
N THR A 48 4.93 0.67 12.78
CA THR A 48 4.59 0.61 14.21
C THR A 48 3.75 1.84 14.59
N GLY A 49 3.35 1.96 15.85
CA GLY A 49 2.50 3.07 16.32
C GLY A 49 1.01 2.72 16.38
N PHE A 50 0.66 1.45 16.22
CA PHE A 50 -0.70 0.92 16.30
C PHE A 50 -0.94 0.12 17.60
N GLY A 51 -0.30 0.52 18.71
CA GLY A 51 -0.25 -0.26 19.94
C GLY A 51 0.59 -1.53 19.78
N ASP A 52 0.07 -2.67 20.21
CA ASP A 52 0.74 -3.99 20.11
C ASP A 52 0.69 -4.60 18.70
N VAL A 53 0.14 -3.88 17.72
CA VAL A 53 0.04 -4.32 16.34
C VAL A 53 1.35 -4.01 15.60
N ARG A 54 1.91 -5.02 14.94
CA ARG A 54 3.02 -4.86 13.99
C ARG A 54 2.51 -5.08 12.58
N VAL A 55 2.80 -4.15 11.68
CA VAL A 55 2.46 -4.29 10.25
C VAL A 55 3.75 -4.41 9.45
N THR A 56 3.95 -5.54 8.78
CA THR A 56 5.07 -5.77 7.88
C THR A 56 4.59 -5.66 6.44
N ILE A 57 5.29 -4.88 5.63
CA ILE A 57 5.06 -4.79 4.20
C ILE A 57 5.76 -5.97 3.52
N LEU A 58 5.01 -6.77 2.78
CA LEU A 58 5.53 -7.93 2.04
C LEU A 58 5.65 -7.66 0.53
N HIS A 59 4.90 -6.69 0.02
CA HIS A 59 4.90 -6.24 -1.36
C HIS A 59 4.42 -4.78 -1.40
N PRO A 60 4.90 -3.89 -2.31
CA PRO A 60 5.77 -4.14 -3.47
C PRO A 60 7.25 -4.34 -3.17
N ARG A 61 7.94 -5.18 -3.95
CA ARG A 61 9.41 -5.17 -4.02
C ARG A 61 9.90 -3.97 -4.83
N ALA A 62 11.16 -3.55 -4.70
CA ALA A 62 11.76 -2.41 -5.43
C ALA A 62 11.33 -2.29 -6.90
N SER A 63 11.28 -3.41 -7.65
CA SER A 63 10.91 -3.45 -9.07
C SER A 63 9.47 -3.00 -9.36
N PHE A 64 8.60 -3.01 -8.35
CA PHE A 64 7.21 -2.58 -8.41
C PHE A 64 6.98 -1.20 -7.76
N VAL A 65 8.02 -0.51 -7.29
CA VAL A 65 7.95 0.83 -6.67
C VAL A 65 8.29 1.94 -7.68
N ASN A 66 8.35 1.63 -8.98
CA ASN A 66 8.70 2.60 -10.00
C ASN A 66 7.47 3.43 -10.44
N ARG A 67 7.58 4.76 -10.38
CA ARG A 67 6.53 5.72 -10.80
C ARG A 67 6.48 5.94 -12.32
N ASP A 68 7.58 5.65 -13.01
CA ASP A 68 7.76 6.01 -14.42
C ASP A 68 7.38 4.86 -15.36
N VAL A 69 7.11 3.67 -14.81
CA VAL A 69 6.77 2.46 -15.57
C VAL A 69 5.55 1.80 -14.91
N PRO A 70 4.56 1.32 -15.70
CA PRO A 70 3.46 0.54 -15.14
C PRO A 70 3.97 -0.66 -14.33
N ALA A 71 3.23 -1.06 -13.30
CA ALA A 71 3.48 -2.31 -12.58
C ALA A 71 3.77 -3.45 -13.58
N PRO A 72 4.92 -4.14 -13.44
CA PRO A 72 5.16 -5.37 -14.18
C PRO A 72 3.95 -6.30 -14.06
N GLU A 73 3.53 -6.89 -15.18
CA GLU A 73 2.43 -7.86 -15.20
C GLU A 73 1.05 -7.30 -14.80
N GLY A 74 0.88 -5.97 -14.75
CA GLY A 74 -0.42 -5.33 -14.58
C GLY A 74 -0.63 -4.65 -13.21
N LEU A 75 -1.63 -3.77 -13.14
CA LEU A 75 -1.87 -2.88 -11.98
C LEU A 75 -2.14 -3.64 -10.67
N ASN A 76 -2.76 -4.81 -10.77
CA ASN A 76 -3.09 -5.68 -9.65
C ASN A 76 -1.84 -6.20 -8.92
N ASN A 77 -0.79 -6.50 -9.68
CA ASN A 77 0.52 -6.87 -9.14
C ASN A 77 1.25 -5.72 -8.48
N GLY A 78 0.72 -4.50 -8.57
CA GLY A 78 1.15 -3.36 -7.76
C GLY A 78 0.52 -3.29 -6.37
N SER A 79 -0.25 -4.30 -5.94
CA SER A 79 -0.92 -4.31 -4.63
C SER A 79 0.09 -4.20 -3.48
N VAL A 80 -0.29 -3.45 -2.45
CA VAL A 80 0.44 -3.43 -1.17
C VAL A 80 -0.02 -4.63 -0.36
N VAL A 81 0.89 -5.58 -0.12
CA VAL A 81 0.61 -6.77 0.70
C VAL A 81 1.14 -6.53 2.09
N LEU A 82 0.30 -6.79 3.09
CA LEU A 82 0.58 -6.53 4.50
C LEU A 82 0.45 -7.83 5.29
N ARG A 83 1.40 -8.11 6.19
CA ARG A 83 1.16 -9.01 7.32
C ARG A 83 0.93 -8.18 8.57
N VAL A 84 -0.18 -8.44 9.26
CA VAL A 84 -0.53 -7.79 10.52
C VAL A 84 -0.40 -8.82 11.64
N ASP A 85 0.53 -8.59 12.56
CA ASP A 85 0.76 -9.43 13.72
C ASP A 85 0.18 -8.75 14.98
N TYR A 86 -0.71 -9.44 15.69
CA TYR A 86 -1.35 -8.95 16.93
C TYR A 86 -1.76 -10.10 17.85
N ALA A 87 -1.38 -10.01 19.13
CA ALA A 87 -1.77 -10.97 20.17
C ALA A 87 -1.53 -12.46 19.83
N GLY A 88 -0.44 -12.77 19.11
CA GLY A 88 -0.10 -14.13 18.68
C GLY A 88 -0.81 -14.60 17.40
N TYR A 89 -1.63 -13.75 16.78
CA TYR A 89 -2.28 -14.00 15.51
C TYR A 89 -1.61 -13.22 14.39
N SER A 90 -1.61 -13.80 13.18
CA SER A 90 -1.16 -13.14 11.96
C SER A 90 -2.28 -13.11 10.93
N LEU A 91 -2.53 -11.93 10.35
CA LEU A 91 -3.46 -11.75 9.23
C LEU A 91 -2.67 -11.30 7.99
N LEU A 92 -2.91 -11.97 6.87
CA LEU A 92 -2.36 -11.59 5.57
C LEU A 92 -3.42 -10.84 4.76
N LEU A 93 -3.10 -9.60 4.34
CA LEU A 93 -3.94 -8.76 3.50
C LEU A 93 -3.24 -8.56 2.15
N THR A 94 -3.79 -9.15 1.09
CA THR A 94 -3.12 -9.27 -0.21
C THR A 94 -3.52 -8.22 -1.24
N GLY A 95 -4.59 -7.46 -0.99
CA GLY A 95 -5.23 -6.70 -2.05
C GLY A 95 -5.64 -7.63 -3.20
N ASP A 96 -5.47 -7.16 -4.42
CA ASP A 96 -5.81 -7.91 -5.65
C ASP A 96 -4.55 -8.49 -6.31
N ILE A 97 -3.50 -8.82 -5.54
CA ILE A 97 -2.26 -9.37 -6.12
C ILE A 97 -2.52 -10.71 -6.83
N GLU A 98 -1.88 -10.93 -7.98
CA GLU A 98 -2.12 -12.11 -8.83
C GLU A 98 -0.90 -13.07 -8.85
N HIS A 99 -1.17 -14.30 -9.30
CA HIS A 99 -0.38 -15.53 -9.10
C HIS A 99 1.11 -15.48 -9.53
N GLY A 100 1.50 -14.49 -10.36
CA GLY A 100 2.90 -14.29 -10.77
C GLY A 100 3.86 -13.94 -9.62
N THR A 101 3.33 -13.65 -8.43
CA THR A 101 4.09 -13.11 -7.29
C THR A 101 4.11 -14.01 -6.04
N ASP A 102 3.42 -15.16 -6.06
CA ASP A 102 3.14 -16.02 -4.89
C ASP A 102 4.38 -16.48 -4.11
N GLY A 103 5.49 -16.74 -4.79
CA GLY A 103 6.75 -17.17 -4.14
C GLY A 103 7.35 -16.13 -3.20
N ALA A 104 6.87 -14.88 -3.24
CA ALA A 104 7.37 -13.78 -2.42
C ALA A 104 6.63 -13.59 -1.08
N LEU A 105 5.44 -14.18 -0.91
CA LEU A 105 4.49 -13.79 0.14
C LEU A 105 4.49 -14.70 1.36
N VAL A 106 5.19 -15.84 1.32
CA VAL A 106 5.08 -16.91 2.33
C VAL A 106 6.43 -17.31 2.96
N ALA A 107 7.47 -16.47 2.84
CA ALA A 107 8.78 -16.70 3.45
C ALA A 107 8.84 -16.22 4.92
#